data_AF-A0A0T1WIM0-F1
#
_entry.id   AF-A0A0T1WIM0-F1
#
_cell.length_a   1.000
_cell.length_b   1.000
_cell.length_c   1.000
_cell.angle_alpha   90.00
_cell.angle_beta   90.00
_cell.angle_gamma   90.00
#
_symmetry.space_group_name_H-M   'P 1'
#
loop_
_entity.id
_entity.type
_entity.pdbx_description
1 polymer ?
#
loop_
_entity_poly.entity_id
_entity_poly.type
_entity_poly.pdbx_seq_one_letter_code
_entity_poly.pdbx_strand_id
1 'polypeptide(L)' 'MSRLEVARRAMDTMGADRIMFSVDYPYEDMAEASEWFESCGISEADRHEIGYENAKRLLRL' A
#
# COMPACT_ATOMS: atom_id res chain seq x y z
N MET A 1 -17.55 2.60 -4.66
CA MET A 1 -16.31 1.79 -4.72
C MET A 1 -15.96 1.42 -3.31
N SER A 2 -15.71 0.14 -3.03
CA SER A 2 -15.26 -0.26 -1.69
C SER A 2 -13.82 0.21 -1.48
N ARG A 3 -13.46 0.66 -0.28
CA ARG A 3 -12.06 0.95 0.11
C ARG A 3 -11.13 -0.24 -0.16
N LEU A 4 -11.67 -1.46 -0.21
CA LEU A 4 -10.93 -2.68 -0.51
C LEU A 4 -10.52 -2.82 -1.99
N GLU A 5 -11.21 -2.15 -2.92
CA GLU A 5 -10.95 -2.31 -4.36
C GLU A 5 -9.87 -1.36 -4.89
N VAL A 6 -9.54 -0.31 -4.14
CA VAL A 6 -8.64 0.76 -4.62
C VAL A 6 -7.22 0.25 -4.85
N ALA A 7 -6.68 -0.53 -3.90
CA ALA A 7 -5.35 -1.11 -4.02
C ALA A 7 -5.25 -2.04 -5.25
N ARG A 8 -6.25 -2.90 -5.46
CA ARG A 8 -6.29 -3.81 -6.61
C ARG A 8 -6.31 -3.05 -7.94
N ARG A 9 -7.15 -2.04 -8.08
CA ARG A 9 -7.23 -1.23 -9.30
C ARG A 9 -5.92 -0.51 -9.61
N ALA A 10 -5.26 0.02 -8.59
CA ALA A 10 -3.96 0.66 -8.75
C ALA A 10 -2.92 -0.34 -9.27
N MET A 11 -2.86 -1.55 -8.69
CA MET A 11 -1.96 -2.62 -9.15
C MET A 11 -2.27 -3.05 -10.59
N ASP A 12 -3.54 -3.26 -10.94
CA ASP A 12 -3.95 -3.66 -12.29
C ASP A 12 -3.58 -2.61 -13.34
N THR A 13 -3.55 -1.32 -12.95
CA THR A 13 -3.26 -0.20 -13.85
C THR A 13 -1.76 0.10 -13.97
N MET A 14 -1.04 0.06 -12.84
CA MET A 14 0.33 0.59 -12.73
C MET A 14 1.40 -0.48 -12.47
N GLY A 15 1.01 -1.66 -11.98
CA GLY A 15 1.92 -2.66 -11.42
C GLY A 15 2.23 -2.40 -9.93
N ALA A 16 2.37 -3.47 -9.15
CA ALA A 16 2.65 -3.41 -7.72
C ALA A 16 4.03 -2.78 -7.40
N ASP A 17 5.02 -2.91 -8.30
CA ASP A 17 6.38 -2.36 -8.19
C ASP A 17 6.45 -0.81 -8.28
N ARG A 18 5.32 -0.17 -8.60
CA ARG A 18 5.17 1.29 -8.74
C ARG A 18 4.28 1.93 -7.68
N ILE A 19 3.91 1.19 -6.64
CA ILE A 19 2.99 1.64 -5.59
C ILE A 19 3.70 1.58 -4.24
N MET A 20 3.47 2.57 -3.38
CA MET A 20 4.00 2.62 -2.01
C MET A 20 2.86 2.94 -1.03
N PHE A 21 2.93 2.35 0.16
CA PHE A 21 2.03 2.65 1.27
C PHE A 21 2.42 3.97 1.96
N SER A 22 1.41 4.73 2.37
CA SER A 22 1.55 5.94 3.20
C SER A 22 0.26 6.14 3.99
N VAL A 23 0.36 6.86 5.12
CA VAL A 23 -0.78 7.17 6.00
C VAL A 23 -1.27 8.60 5.82
N ASP A 24 -0.39 9.56 5.55
CA ASP A 24 -0.68 11.01 5.63
C ASP A 24 -0.91 11.53 7.07
N TYR A 25 -0.12 11.03 8.01
CA TYR A 25 -0.04 11.57 9.37
C TYR A 25 0.53 13.00 9.36
N PRO A 26 -0.01 13.97 10.13
CA PRO A 26 -0.99 13.82 11.22
C PRO A 26 -2.46 14.07 10.83
N TYR A 27 -2.80 14.08 9.55
CA TYR A 27 -4.18 14.32 9.10
C TYR A 27 -5.04 13.05 9.18
N GLU A 28 -4.44 11.89 8.96
CA GLU A 28 -5.07 10.57 9.06
C GLU A 28 -4.46 9.73 10.20
N ASP A 29 -5.22 8.72 10.67
CA ASP A 29 -4.82 7.83 11.76
C ASP A 29 -3.94 6.65 11.27
N MET A 30 -2.82 6.42 11.95
CA MET A 30 -1.88 5.35 11.58
C MET A 30 -2.46 3.95 11.79
N ALA A 31 -3.27 3.73 12.82
CA ALA A 31 -3.84 2.41 13.10
C ALA A 31 -4.92 2.07 12.07
N GLU A 32 -5.82 3.00 11.76
CA GLU A 32 -6.86 2.80 10.73
C GLU A 32 -6.24 2.48 9.36
N ALA A 33 -5.22 3.26 8.94
CA ALA A 33 -4.56 3.04 7.66
C ALA A 33 -3.81 1.71 7.61
N SER A 34 -3.16 1.30 8.70
CA SER A 34 -2.46 0.02 8.79
C SER A 34 -3.43 -1.15 8.75
N GLU A 35 -4.56 -1.08 9.48
CA GLU A 35 -5.60 -2.11 9.49
C GLU A 35 -6.27 -2.27 8.11
N TRP A 36 -6.55 -1.15 7.44
CA TRP A 36 -7.00 -1.17 6.05
C TRP A 36 -5.98 -1.86 5.14
N PHE A 37 -4.70 -1.48 5.25
CA PHE A 37 -3.67 -2.03 4.40
C PHE A 37 -3.58 -3.54 4.60
N GLU A 38 -3.52 -4.02 5.84
CA GLU A 38 -3.54 -5.45 6.20
C GLU A 38 -4.75 -6.20 5.63
N SER A 39 -5.93 -5.58 5.61
CA SER A 39 -7.18 -6.22 5.16
C SER A 39 -7.52 -6.05 3.68
N CYS A 40 -6.76 -5.30 2.87
CA CYS A 40 -7.12 -4.95 1.49
C CYS A 40 -7.10 -6.08 0.44
N GLY A 41 -6.94 -7.35 0.85
CA GLY A 41 -7.14 -8.52 -0.01
C GLY A 41 -6.15 -8.66 -1.16
N ILE A 42 -4.89 -8.26 -0.93
CA ILE A 42 -3.74 -8.43 -1.83
C ILE A 42 -2.84 -9.58 -1.36
N SER A 43 -1.95 -10.07 -2.23
CA SER A 43 -1.02 -11.13 -1.85
C SER A 43 -0.01 -10.64 -0.81
N GLU A 44 0.58 -11.56 -0.05
CA GLU A 44 1.63 -11.21 0.91
C GLU A 44 2.87 -10.61 0.23
N ALA A 45 3.23 -11.10 -0.96
CA ALA A 45 4.32 -10.56 -1.76
C ALA A 45 4.04 -9.10 -2.17
N ASP A 46 2.85 -8.81 -2.71
CA ASP A 46 2.47 -7.44 -3.09
C ASP A 46 2.44 -6.51 -1.88
N ARG A 47 1.95 -7.02 -0.73
CA ARG A 47 1.93 -6.29 0.52
C ARG A 47 3.33 -5.92 1.00
N HIS A 48 4.29 -6.82 0.88
CA HIS A 48 5.69 -6.58 1.26
C HIS A 48 6.35 -5.55 0.33
N GLU A 49 6.14 -5.68 -0.99
CA GLU A 49 6.64 -4.73 -1.99
C GLU A 49 6.09 -3.31 -1.74
N ILE A 50 4.76 -3.19 -1.62
CA ILE A 50 4.07 -1.90 -1.46
C ILE A 50 4.32 -1.31 -0.06
N GLY A 51 4.36 -2.14 0.97
CA GLY A 51 4.53 -1.71 2.36
C GLY A 51 5.95 -1.25 2.69
N TYR A 52 6.97 -1.75 1.98
CA TYR A 52 8.36 -1.47 2.34
C TYR A 52 9.37 -1.48 1.18
N GLU A 53 9.48 -2.56 0.41
CA GLU A 53 10.63 -2.74 -0.51
C GLU A 53 10.67 -1.70 -1.63
N ASN A 54 9.52 -1.27 -2.15
CA ASN A 54 9.46 -0.20 -3.15
C ASN A 54 10.00 1.12 -2.60
N ALA A 55 9.61 1.50 -1.38
CA ALA A 55 10.08 2.71 -0.73
C ALA A 55 11.57 2.62 -0.42
N LYS A 56 12.03 1.48 0.13
CA LYS A 56 13.44 1.22 0.40
C LYS A 56 14.32 1.36 -0.84
N ARG A 57 13.90 0.75 -1.96
CA ARG A 57 14.61 0.84 -3.25
C ARG A 57 14.65 2.27 -3.78
N LEU A 58 13.53 3.00 -3.71
CA LEU A 58 13.45 4.38 -4.21
C LEU A 58 14.25 5.36 -3.35
N LEU A 59 14.12 5.25 -2.03
CA LEU A 59 14.70 6.17 -1.05
C LEU A 59 16.13 5.80 -0.64
N ARG A 60 16.63 4.64 -1.08
CA ARG A 60 17.98 4.11 -0.79
C ARG A 60 18.22 3.92 0.72
N LEU A 61 17.27 3.24 1.37
CA LEU A 61 17.31 2.89 2.79
C LEU A 61 18.05 1.58 3.05
#